data_AF-A0A7S0TXM0-F1
#
_entry.id   AF-A0A7S0TXM0-F1
#
_cell.length_a   1.000
_cell.length_b   1.000
_cell.length_c   1.000
_cell.angle_alpha   90.00
_cell.angle_beta   90.00
_cell.angle_gamma   90.00
#
_symmetry.space_group_name_H-M   'P 1'
#
loop_
_entity.id
_entity.type
_entity.pdbx_description
1 polymer ?
#
loop_
_entity_poly.entity_id
_entity_poly.type
_entity_poly.pdbx_seq_one_letter_code
_entity_poly.pdbx_strand_id
1 'polypeptide(L)'
;DNCRTFTDFLKEGLIEYLDVNEENDSMIVLYERAIQPQTTHLEIDPLTVMGACAGLIPNPHHNQSPRNTYQCAMGKQAIGAIAYNQLQRMDTLLYLLVYPQRPLAQTKTIELINFHKLPAGQNAIVAVMSYS
;
A
#
# COMPACT_ATOMS: atom_id res chain seq x y z
N ASP A 1 17.96 26.89 2.84
CA ASP A 1 17.02 25.76 2.72
C ASP A 1 17.77 24.47 2.40
N ASN A 2 18.32 23.84 3.44
CA ASN A 2 19.30 22.75 3.33
C ASN A 2 18.61 21.36 3.30
N CYS A 3 17.51 21.23 2.55
CA CYS A 3 16.74 20.00 2.48
C CYS A 3 17.32 19.07 1.41
N ARG A 4 17.83 17.91 1.82
CA ARG A 4 18.28 16.86 0.91
C ARG A 4 17.08 16.15 0.29
N THR A 5 17.19 15.80 -0.99
CA THR A 5 16.19 15.06 -1.76
C THR A 5 16.63 13.62 -1.99
N PHE A 6 15.72 12.74 -2.42
CA PHE A 6 16.04 11.34 -2.76
C PHE A 6 17.22 11.23 -3.75
N THR A 7 17.27 12.14 -4.74
CA THR A 7 18.36 12.16 -5.73
C THR A 7 19.72 12.50 -5.15
N ASP A 8 19.77 13.22 -4.03
CA ASP A 8 21.02 13.55 -3.37
C ASP A 8 21.59 12.31 -2.66
N PHE A 9 20.73 11.48 -2.06
CA PHE A 9 21.14 10.19 -1.48
C PHE A 9 21.69 9.21 -2.52
N LEU A 10 21.13 9.21 -3.74
CA LEU A 10 21.64 8.43 -4.86
C LEU A 10 23.02 8.94 -5.31
N LYS A 11 23.21 10.27 -5.40
CA LYS A 11 24.50 10.87 -5.79
C LYS A 11 25.59 10.69 -4.73
N GLU A 12 25.21 10.69 -3.46
CA GLU A 12 26.11 10.43 -2.33
C GLU A 12 26.46 8.94 -2.18
N GLY A 13 25.80 8.04 -2.94
CA GLY A 13 26.03 6.59 -2.87
C GLY A 13 25.47 5.94 -1.60
N LEU A 14 24.47 6.57 -0.97
CA LEU A 14 23.80 6.04 0.22
C LEU A 14 22.66 5.08 -0.12
N ILE A 15 22.10 5.20 -1.32
CA ILE A 15 21.05 4.34 -1.88
C ILE A 15 21.52 3.93 -3.27
N GLU A 16 21.23 2.70 -3.66
CA GLU A 16 21.48 2.19 -5.01
C GLU A 16 20.28 1.39 -5.54
N TYR A 17 20.22 1.24 -6.86
CA TYR A 17 19.24 0.40 -7.53
C TYR A 17 19.90 -0.91 -7.89
N LEU A 18 19.34 -2.01 -7.39
CA LEU A 18 19.78 -3.37 -7.68
C LEU A 18 18.86 -4.03 -8.69
N ASP A 19 19.43 -4.67 -9.71
CA ASP A 19 18.70 -5.56 -10.60
C ASP A 19 18.59 -6.98 -10.01
N VAL A 20 17.62 -7.76 -10.49
CA VAL A 20 17.35 -9.15 -10.05
C VAL A 20 18.58 -10.04 -10.21
N ASN A 21 19.42 -9.80 -11.21
CA ASN A 21 20.64 -10.58 -11.40
C ASN A 21 21.70 -10.25 -10.35
N GLU A 22 21.86 -8.97 -10.01
CA GLU A 22 22.83 -8.45 -9.04
C GLU A 22 22.42 -8.76 -7.59
N GLU A 23 21.12 -8.89 -7.34
CA GLU A 23 20.58 -9.35 -6.07
C GLU A 23 21.12 -10.73 -5.65
N ASN A 24 21.42 -11.61 -6.63
CA ASN A 24 21.96 -12.95 -6.33
C ASN A 24 23.36 -12.91 -5.71
N ASP A 25 24.15 -11.86 -5.99
CA ASP A 25 25.49 -11.65 -5.44
C ASP A 25 25.46 -10.74 -4.19
N SER A 26 24.27 -10.30 -3.76
CA SER A 26 24.07 -9.41 -2.62
C SER A 26 23.55 -10.14 -1.39
N MET A 27 24.01 -9.75 -0.19
CA MET A 27 23.40 -10.19 1.07
C MET A 27 22.56 -9.06 1.67
N ILE A 28 21.26 -9.10 1.39
CA ILE A 28 20.27 -8.11 1.84
C ILE A 28 19.70 -8.52 3.20
N VAL A 29 19.65 -7.56 4.13
CA VAL A 29 19.04 -7.73 5.45
C VAL A 29 17.74 -6.93 5.53
N LEU A 30 16.74 -7.45 6.27
CA LEU A 30 15.42 -6.79 6.40
C LEU A 30 15.36 -5.70 7.48
N TYR A 31 16.17 -5.83 8.53
CA TYR A 31 16.14 -4.95 9.69
C TYR A 31 17.54 -4.65 10.18
N GLU A 32 17.77 -3.44 10.67
CA GLU A 32 19.08 -2.99 11.17
C GLU A 32 19.68 -3.92 12.24
N ARG A 33 18.84 -4.52 13.08
CA ARG A 33 19.26 -5.47 14.13
C ARG A 33 19.95 -6.74 13.61
N ALA A 34 19.77 -7.07 12.33
CA ALA A 34 20.31 -8.28 11.72
C ALA A 34 21.53 -8.00 10.84
N ILE A 35 22.06 -6.77 10.87
CA ILE A 35 23.27 -6.38 10.14
C ILE A 35 24.47 -7.17 10.66
N GLN A 36 25.20 -7.80 9.74
CA GLN A 36 26.45 -8.51 9.99
C GLN A 36 27.60 -7.87 9.20
N PRO A 37 28.87 -8.13 9.53
CA PRO A 37 30.01 -7.56 8.79
C PRO A 37 30.05 -7.93 7.30
N GLN A 38 29.38 -9.03 6.92
CA GLN A 38 29.28 -9.50 5.54
C GLN A 38 28.04 -8.98 4.79
N THR A 39 27.14 -8.26 5.46
CA THR A 39 25.94 -7.67 4.85
C THR A 39 26.34 -6.61 3.84
N THR A 40 25.78 -6.69 2.63
CA THR A 40 26.02 -5.69 1.58
C THR A 40 24.95 -4.60 1.58
N HIS A 41 23.69 -5.00 1.79
CA HIS A 41 22.52 -4.14 1.61
C HIS A 41 21.50 -4.29 2.73
N LEU A 42 20.67 -3.26 2.90
CA LEU A 42 19.58 -3.21 3.87
C LEU A 42 18.29 -2.76 3.16
N GLU A 43 17.20 -3.48 3.39
CA GLU A 43 15.88 -3.13 2.90
C GLU A 43 15.39 -1.82 3.54
N ILE A 44 14.86 -0.89 2.73
CA ILE A 44 14.38 0.41 3.23
C ILE A 44 13.11 0.23 4.07
N ASP A 45 12.12 -0.50 3.53
CA ASP A 45 10.90 -0.86 4.24
C ASP A 45 10.31 -2.17 3.66
N PRO A 46 10.29 -3.28 4.43
CA PRO A 46 9.76 -4.57 3.95
C PRO A 46 8.28 -4.54 3.52
N LEU A 47 7.50 -3.53 3.93
CA LEU A 47 6.10 -3.40 3.51
C LEU A 47 5.97 -3.10 2.00
N THR A 48 7.01 -2.58 1.36
CA THR A 48 7.03 -2.21 -0.06
C THR A 48 6.95 -3.41 -1.01
N VAL A 49 7.12 -4.63 -0.50
CA VAL A 49 6.83 -5.89 -1.22
C VAL A 49 5.36 -5.94 -1.68
N MET A 50 4.46 -5.26 -0.96
CA MET A 50 3.04 -5.19 -1.31
C MET A 50 2.76 -4.02 -2.26
N GLY A 51 2.09 -4.31 -3.38
CA GLY A 51 1.66 -3.27 -4.32
C GLY A 51 0.52 -2.38 -3.79
N ALA A 52 0.15 -1.34 -4.56
CA ALA A 52 -0.84 -0.35 -4.15
C ALA A 52 -2.21 -0.93 -3.73
N CYS A 53 -2.73 -1.93 -4.46
CA CYS A 53 -4.00 -2.59 -4.12
C CYS A 53 -3.88 -3.45 -2.85
N ALA A 54 -2.76 -4.13 -2.69
CA ALA A 54 -2.51 -5.03 -1.57
C ALA A 54 -2.24 -4.24 -0.28
N GLY A 55 -1.67 -3.05 -0.40
CA GLY A 55 -1.48 -2.10 0.70
C GLY A 55 -2.78 -1.54 1.27
N LEU A 56 -3.94 -1.75 0.65
CA LEU A 56 -5.24 -1.39 1.25
C LEU A 56 -5.66 -2.33 2.38
N ILE A 57 -5.07 -3.53 2.45
CA ILE A 57 -5.43 -4.56 3.41
C ILE A 57 -4.84 -4.20 4.77
N PRO A 58 -5.65 -4.02 5.83
CA PRO A 58 -5.11 -3.85 7.18
C PRO A 58 -4.51 -5.17 7.67
N ASN A 59 -3.32 -5.11 8.28
CA ASN A 59 -2.62 -6.26 8.87
C ASN A 59 -2.55 -7.52 7.97
N PRO A 60 -2.02 -7.41 6.73
CA PRO A 60 -2.06 -8.50 5.76
C PRO A 60 -1.29 -9.75 6.21
N HIS A 61 -0.30 -9.59 7.09
CA HIS A 61 0.51 -10.66 7.65
C HIS A 61 -0.23 -11.55 8.67
N HIS A 62 -1.40 -11.11 9.17
CA HIS A 62 -2.26 -11.93 10.04
C HIS A 62 -3.26 -12.78 9.23
N ASN A 63 -3.34 -12.57 7.92
CA ASN A 63 -4.25 -13.28 7.04
C ASN A 63 -3.54 -14.39 6.27
N GLN A 64 -4.28 -15.42 5.89
CA GLN A 64 -3.79 -16.41 4.94
C GLN A 64 -3.64 -15.80 3.55
N SER A 65 -2.60 -16.20 2.81
CA SER A 65 -2.27 -15.61 1.50
C SER A 65 -3.42 -15.59 0.49
N PRO A 66 -4.32 -16.61 0.38
CA PRO A 66 -5.42 -16.55 -0.58
C PRO A 66 -6.42 -15.43 -0.29
N ARG A 67 -6.62 -15.09 1.00
CA ARG A 67 -7.54 -14.02 1.42
C ARG A 67 -7.04 -12.65 0.97
N ASN A 68 -5.73 -12.45 1.04
CA ASN A 68 -5.12 -11.21 0.58
C ASN A 68 -5.28 -11.06 -0.95
N THR A 69 -5.07 -12.14 -1.70
CA THR A 69 -5.27 -12.13 -3.17
C THR A 69 -6.71 -11.80 -3.55
N TYR A 70 -7.70 -12.36 -2.86
CA TYR A 70 -9.11 -12.03 -3.12
C TYR A 70 -9.41 -10.55 -2.88
N GLN A 71 -8.89 -9.97 -1.80
CA GLN A 71 -9.10 -8.56 -1.52
C GLN A 71 -8.46 -7.64 -2.57
N CYS A 72 -7.33 -8.00 -3.16
CA CYS A 72 -6.73 -7.24 -4.27
C CYS A 72 -7.65 -7.18 -5.50
N ALA A 73 -8.37 -8.26 -5.80
CA ALA A 73 -9.32 -8.30 -6.90
C ALA A 73 -10.62 -7.54 -6.55
N MET A 74 -11.18 -7.81 -5.37
CA MET A 74 -12.43 -7.21 -4.90
C MET A 74 -12.31 -5.71 -4.60
N GLY A 75 -11.15 -5.25 -4.12
CA GLY A 75 -10.91 -3.84 -3.84
C GLY A 75 -11.06 -2.95 -5.07
N LYS A 76 -10.73 -3.46 -6.27
CA LYS A 76 -10.94 -2.76 -7.54
C LYS A 76 -12.39 -2.73 -8.01
N GLN A 77 -13.24 -3.58 -7.43
CA GLN A 77 -14.67 -3.66 -7.73
C GLN A 77 -15.52 -2.82 -6.77
N ALA A 78 -14.93 -2.34 -5.67
CA ALA A 78 -15.63 -1.54 -4.69
C ALA A 78 -16.08 -0.20 -5.28
N ILE A 79 -17.31 0.19 -4.93
CA ILE A 79 -17.91 1.46 -5.33
C ILE A 79 -17.56 2.56 -4.32
N GLY A 80 -17.34 3.78 -4.81
CA GLY A 80 -16.78 4.85 -3.98
C GLY A 80 -16.86 6.21 -4.64
N ALA A 81 -16.02 7.11 -4.15
CA ALA A 81 -15.69 8.34 -4.87
C ALA A 81 -14.58 8.05 -5.89
N ILE A 82 -14.74 8.51 -7.13
CA ILE A 82 -13.84 8.17 -8.24
C ILE A 82 -12.90 9.32 -8.56
N ALA A 83 -13.44 10.53 -8.71
CA ALA A 83 -12.68 11.74 -9.01
C ALA A 83 -13.46 12.99 -8.59
N TYR A 84 -12.78 14.14 -8.46
CA TYR A 84 -13.46 15.40 -8.12
C TYR A 84 -14.39 15.90 -9.24
N ASN A 85 -14.08 15.61 -10.50
CA ASN A 85 -14.90 15.96 -11.66
C ASN A 85 -15.88 14.85 -12.07
N GLN A 86 -16.18 13.88 -11.17
CA GLN A 86 -17.04 12.72 -11.50
C GLN A 86 -18.47 13.08 -11.93
N LEU A 87 -18.97 14.26 -11.56
CA LEU A 87 -20.30 14.74 -11.96
C LEU A 87 -20.31 15.45 -13.33
N GLN A 88 -19.15 15.81 -13.85
CA GLN A 88 -19.00 16.50 -15.14
C GLN A 88 -18.59 15.54 -16.27
N ARG A 89 -18.28 14.28 -15.94
CA ARG A 89 -17.88 13.24 -16.90
C ARG A 89 -19.10 12.52 -17.48
N MET A 90 -18.97 12.12 -18.74
CA MET A 90 -19.94 11.27 -19.46
C MET A 90 -19.34 9.89 -19.67
N ASP A 91 -19.34 9.06 -18.62
CA ASP A 91 -18.89 7.67 -18.70
C ASP A 91 -20.07 6.75 -19.10
N THR A 92 -19.79 5.63 -19.79
CA THR A 92 -20.84 4.66 -20.19
C THR A 92 -21.56 4.04 -18.99
N LEU A 93 -20.82 3.75 -17.91
CA LEU A 93 -21.36 3.20 -16.67
C LEU A 93 -20.46 3.68 -15.52
N LEU A 94 -21.06 4.34 -14.53
CA LEU A 94 -20.35 4.87 -13.37
C LEU A 94 -21.17 4.63 -12.10
N TYR A 95 -20.56 3.99 -11.10
CA TYR A 95 -21.20 3.75 -9.81
C TYR A 95 -20.59 4.67 -8.75
N LEU A 96 -21.43 5.47 -8.11
CA LEU A 96 -21.02 6.42 -7.07
C LEU A 96 -21.63 6.04 -5.73
N LEU A 97 -20.83 6.15 -4.68
CA LEU A 97 -21.28 6.01 -3.29
C LEU A 97 -21.65 7.39 -2.74
N VAL A 98 -22.86 7.53 -2.17
CA VAL A 98 -23.39 8.82 -1.69
C VAL A 98 -22.60 9.35 -0.47
N TYR A 99 -22.32 8.48 0.50
CA TYR A 99 -21.62 8.84 1.73
C TYR A 99 -20.40 7.94 1.95
N PRO A 100 -19.31 8.12 1.18
CA PRO A 100 -18.09 7.35 1.36
C PRO A 100 -17.38 7.76 2.65
N GLN A 101 -16.84 6.80 3.40
CA GLN A 101 -16.13 7.04 4.65
C GLN A 101 -14.69 6.57 4.57
N ARG A 102 -13.79 7.28 5.24
CA ARG A 102 -12.39 6.84 5.38
C ARG A 102 -12.35 5.59 6.26
N PRO A 103 -11.53 4.58 5.90
CA PRO A 103 -11.34 3.42 6.77
C PRO A 103 -10.72 3.86 8.10
N LEU A 104 -11.17 3.26 9.20
CA LEU A 104 -10.64 3.54 10.54
C LEU A 104 -9.22 2.95 10.71
N ALA A 105 -9.02 1.70 10.30
CA ALA A 105 -7.72 1.07 10.28
C ALA A 105 -7.00 1.41 8.96
N GLN A 106 -6.06 2.34 9.01
CA GLN A 106 -5.30 2.81 7.85
C GLN A 106 -3.91 2.19 7.79
N THR A 107 -3.41 2.00 6.59
CA THR A 107 -2.03 1.58 6.31
C THR A 107 -1.22 2.79 5.81
N LYS A 108 0.10 2.72 5.93
CA LYS A 108 0.99 3.76 5.37
C LYS A 108 0.83 3.90 3.85
N THR A 109 0.56 2.80 3.15
CA THR A 109 0.29 2.82 1.72
C THR A 109 -0.95 3.64 1.36
N ILE A 110 -2.04 3.57 2.15
CA ILE A 110 -3.26 4.38 1.95
C ILE A 110 -2.96 5.88 2.01
N GLU A 111 -2.08 6.30 2.93
CA GLU A 111 -1.64 7.69 3.05
C GLU A 111 -0.84 8.12 1.83
N LEU A 112 0.16 7.32 1.42
CA LEU A 112 1.04 7.60 0.29
C LEU A 112 0.27 7.72 -1.04
N ILE A 113 -0.68 6.82 -1.30
CA ILE A 113 -1.49 6.85 -2.53
C ILE A 113 -2.68 7.81 -2.44
N ASN A 114 -2.86 8.51 -1.31
CA ASN A 114 -3.97 9.42 -1.06
C ASN A 114 -5.37 8.79 -1.14
N PHE A 115 -5.51 7.49 -0.88
CA PHE A 115 -6.82 6.80 -0.95
C PHE A 115 -7.83 7.31 0.09
N HIS A 116 -7.35 7.91 1.18
CA HIS A 116 -8.20 8.58 2.17
C HIS A 116 -8.97 9.79 1.61
N LYS A 117 -8.53 10.40 0.50
CA LYS A 117 -9.24 11.53 -0.14
C LYS A 117 -10.45 11.08 -0.94
N LEU A 118 -10.35 9.91 -1.59
CA LEU A 118 -11.39 9.31 -2.41
C LEU A 118 -11.65 7.86 -1.96
N PRO A 119 -12.30 7.67 -0.80
CA PRO A 119 -12.50 6.33 -0.27
C PRO A 119 -13.65 5.59 -0.99
N ALA A 120 -13.56 4.27 -0.97
CA ALA A 120 -14.57 3.36 -1.54
C ALA A 120 -15.09 2.39 -0.47
N GLY A 121 -16.04 2.85 0.36
CA GLY A 121 -16.66 2.04 1.40
C GLY A 121 -17.28 2.85 2.54
N GLN A 122 -17.81 2.14 3.54
CA GLN A 122 -18.35 2.69 4.78
C GLN A 122 -17.90 1.84 5.97
N ASN A 123 -17.75 2.46 7.15
CA ASN A 123 -17.45 1.74 8.38
C ASN A 123 -18.76 1.23 8.99
N ALA A 124 -18.98 -0.08 8.94
CA ALA A 124 -20.11 -0.73 9.58
C ALA A 124 -19.73 -1.22 10.99
N ILE A 125 -20.67 -1.14 11.94
CA ILE A 125 -20.55 -1.81 13.24
C ILE A 125 -20.96 -3.26 13.04
N VAL A 126 -20.01 -4.19 13.16
CA VAL A 126 -20.22 -5.62 12.92
C VAL A 126 -20.25 -6.37 14.25
N ALA A 127 -21.38 -7.00 14.57
CA ALA A 127 -21.51 -7.94 15.69
C ALA A 127 -21.37 -9.38 15.18
N VAL A 128 -20.37 -10.11 15.65
CA VAL A 128 -20.11 -11.49 15.23
C VAL A 128 -20.88 -12.45 16.14
N MET A 129 -22.08 -12.86 15.71
CA MET A 129 -22.91 -13.85 16.39
C MET A 129 -23.79 -14.59 15.38
N SER A 130 -24.23 -15.80 15.74
CA SER A 130 -25.29 -16.48 15.01
C SER A 130 -26.63 -15.92 15.49
N TYR A 131 -27.34 -15.21 14.62
CA TYR A 131 -28.62 -14.56 14.92
C TYR A 131 -29.49 -14.50 13.67
N SER A 132 -30.81 -14.60 13.85
CA SER A 132 -31.83 -14.37 12.83
C SER A 132 -33.07 -13.79 13.51
#